data_AF-A0A536HN49-F1
#
_entry.id   AF-A0A536HN49-F1
#
_cell.length_a   1.000
_cell.length_b   1.000
_cell.length_c   1.000
_cell.angle_alpha   90.00
_cell.angle_beta   90.00
_cell.angle_gamma   90.00
#
_symmetry.space_group_name_H-M   'P 1'
#
loop_
_entity.id
_entity.type
_entity.pdbx_description
1 polymer ?
#
loop_
_entity_poly.entity_id
_entity_poly.type
_entity_poly.pdbx_seq_one_letter_code
_entity_poly.pdbx_strand_id
1 'polypeptide(L)'
;MLPRWAQNLLEQHPGAEEPTPEVPIPSWLEDEVKKKPLWYIIRESDVVREVHPFVVYDEILKEPTQWADILATKRLEVDALAKEFTERGIQRVIFTGCGSAFFTAIHGNLLFRRFTDLSTDAIESYELAHYFPHVDAARTAVIAHSGTGGSIETLEAIRVAKERNVLTVALSNTDVSPILSESDRSVVYLTRQHCGPCISVISTRLLLQTLLAASLATSAADRRQLERELAVLPEAGHVFLGEFTPRIEDFANRTVDVDSVFVVGSGPNYFSAREGTLKIEEQSLMVGKAYRTGDFHHDALSLLSPTRLVVAIAADGVANKRVVDVLRAAKEGLSPTLAVEYGAVGGLAPHADETWRLRAELGEYVAPVLVTLPFQLLGYFMGVVRGRNPDTLATDHISNARAWLTAFPLGTH
;
A
#
# COMPACT_ATOMS: atom_id res chain seq x y z
N MET A 1 -18.18 16.01 -7.18
CA MET A 1 -17.91 15.77 -8.62
C MET A 1 -17.53 14.31 -8.75
N LEU A 2 -18.11 13.59 -9.72
CA LEU A 2 -17.76 12.19 -9.99
C LEU A 2 -16.29 12.07 -10.44
N PRO A 3 -15.59 10.94 -10.21
CA PRO A 3 -14.28 10.68 -10.76
C PRO A 3 -14.39 10.43 -12.28
N ARG A 4 -13.27 10.63 -12.98
CA ARG A 4 -13.20 10.59 -14.45
C ARG A 4 -13.78 9.31 -15.05
N TRP A 5 -13.45 8.14 -14.50
CA TRP A 5 -13.95 6.86 -15.01
C TRP A 5 -15.49 6.78 -14.99
N ALA A 6 -16.12 7.32 -13.94
CA ALA A 6 -17.58 7.31 -13.79
C ALA A 6 -18.24 8.31 -14.74
N GLN A 7 -17.63 9.49 -14.94
CA GLN A 7 -18.08 10.46 -15.95
C GLN A 7 -18.01 9.84 -17.35
N ASN A 8 -16.86 9.26 -17.71
CA ASN A 8 -16.65 8.62 -19.01
C ASN A 8 -17.63 7.47 -19.25
N LEU A 9 -17.95 6.69 -18.21
CA LEU A 9 -18.93 5.61 -18.29
C LEU A 9 -20.35 6.15 -18.55
N LEU A 10 -20.78 7.20 -17.85
CA LEU A 10 -22.09 7.81 -18.08
C LEU A 10 -22.20 8.47 -19.46
N GLU A 11 -21.13 9.12 -19.93
CA GLU A 11 -21.09 9.73 -21.27
C GLU A 11 -21.24 8.70 -22.40
N GLN A 12 -20.74 7.48 -22.20
CA GLN A 12 -20.91 6.37 -23.15
C GLN A 12 -22.34 5.78 -23.17
N HIS A 13 -23.15 6.08 -22.14
CA HIS A 13 -24.51 5.58 -21.98
C HIS A 13 -25.52 6.73 -21.84
N PRO A 14 -25.70 7.57 -22.90
CA PRO A 14 -26.59 8.72 -22.83
C PRO A 14 -28.04 8.28 -22.60
N GLY A 15 -28.68 8.87 -21.59
CA GLY A 15 -30.07 8.56 -21.21
C GLY A 15 -30.24 7.30 -20.34
N ALA A 16 -29.14 6.68 -19.92
CA ALA A 16 -29.19 5.65 -18.89
C ALA A 16 -29.63 6.23 -17.54
N GLU A 17 -30.35 5.42 -16.76
CA GLU A 17 -30.74 5.80 -15.40
C GLU A 17 -29.49 5.95 -14.54
N GLU A 18 -29.33 7.11 -13.89
CA GLU A 18 -28.22 7.33 -12.97
C GLU A 18 -28.39 6.43 -11.72
N PRO A 19 -27.31 5.79 -11.24
CA PRO A 19 -27.34 5.05 -10.00
C PRO A 19 -27.83 5.91 -8.82
N THR A 20 -28.75 5.36 -8.02
CA THR A 20 -29.30 6.00 -6.82
C THR A 20 -28.97 5.18 -5.58
N PRO A 21 -29.09 5.71 -4.35
CA PRO A 21 -28.96 4.90 -3.14
C PRO A 21 -29.94 3.71 -3.10
N GLU A 22 -31.15 3.89 -3.66
CA GLU A 22 -32.18 2.84 -3.74
C GLU A 22 -31.90 1.82 -4.85
N VAL A 23 -31.30 2.27 -5.96
CA VAL A 23 -30.91 1.44 -7.11
C VAL A 23 -29.44 1.73 -7.46
N PRO A 24 -28.48 1.23 -6.67
CA PRO A 24 -27.06 1.58 -6.85
C PRO A 24 -26.48 0.96 -8.13
N ILE A 25 -27.18 -0.01 -8.72
CA ILE A 25 -26.71 -0.76 -9.89
C ILE A 25 -27.90 -1.00 -10.81
N PRO A 26 -28.22 -0.03 -11.67
CA PRO A 26 -29.21 -0.21 -12.72
C PRO A 26 -28.79 -1.34 -13.68
N SER A 27 -29.76 -1.92 -14.40
CA SER A 27 -29.51 -3.07 -15.27
C SER A 27 -28.43 -2.83 -16.32
N TRP A 28 -28.34 -1.60 -16.86
CA TRP A 28 -27.32 -1.25 -17.85
C TRP A 28 -25.89 -1.34 -17.27
N LEU A 29 -25.69 -0.90 -16.02
CA LEU A 29 -24.38 -0.93 -15.37
C LEU A 29 -23.99 -2.36 -15.02
N GLU A 30 -24.95 -3.18 -14.60
CA GLU A 30 -24.74 -4.60 -14.39
C GLU A 30 -24.30 -5.32 -15.67
N ASP A 31 -24.91 -4.98 -16.80
CA ASP A 31 -24.56 -5.56 -18.11
C ASP A 31 -23.16 -5.12 -18.58
N GLU A 32 -22.72 -3.89 -18.26
CA GLU A 32 -21.34 -3.46 -18.51
C GLU A 32 -20.33 -4.22 -17.65
N VAL A 33 -20.59 -4.40 -16.35
CA VAL A 33 -19.71 -5.15 -15.45
C VAL A 33 -19.58 -6.62 -15.87
N LYS A 34 -20.63 -7.22 -16.44
CA LYS A 34 -20.58 -8.59 -17.00
C LYS A 34 -19.69 -8.69 -18.23
N LYS A 35 -19.56 -7.63 -19.02
CA LYS A 35 -18.67 -7.59 -20.20
C LYS A 35 -17.22 -7.31 -19.80
N LYS A 36 -17.03 -6.43 -18.82
CA LYS A 36 -15.73 -5.96 -18.37
C LYS A 36 -15.74 -5.84 -16.84
N PRO A 37 -14.94 -6.65 -16.11
CA PRO A 37 -14.92 -6.60 -14.66
C PRO A 37 -14.71 -5.17 -14.14
N LEU A 38 -15.40 -4.84 -13.05
CA LEU A 38 -15.53 -3.47 -12.54
C LEU A 38 -14.18 -2.76 -12.36
N TRP A 39 -13.16 -3.45 -11.85
CA TRP A 39 -11.84 -2.83 -11.64
C TRP A 39 -11.10 -2.47 -12.94
N TYR A 40 -11.36 -3.15 -14.06
CA TYR A 40 -10.86 -2.69 -15.35
C TYR A 40 -11.61 -1.44 -15.84
N ILE A 41 -12.89 -1.27 -15.47
CA ILE A 41 -13.67 -0.05 -15.76
C ILE A 41 -13.12 1.11 -14.92
N ILE A 42 -13.01 0.93 -13.60
CA ILE A 42 -12.52 1.95 -12.65
C ILE A 42 -11.13 2.46 -13.04
N ARG A 43 -10.23 1.56 -13.45
CA ARG A 43 -8.87 1.89 -13.85
C ARG A 43 -8.74 2.34 -15.30
N GLU A 44 -9.86 2.45 -16.01
CA GLU A 44 -9.91 2.84 -17.42
C GLU A 44 -8.94 2.01 -18.27
N SER A 45 -8.93 0.70 -18.03
CA SER A 45 -7.97 -0.20 -18.65
C SER A 45 -8.32 -0.43 -20.11
N ASP A 46 -7.39 -0.18 -21.03
CA ASP A 46 -7.55 -0.52 -22.44
C ASP A 46 -7.26 -2.01 -22.72
N VAL A 47 -6.63 -2.70 -21.78
CA VAL A 47 -6.20 -4.10 -21.91
C VAL A 47 -6.87 -4.93 -20.82
N VAL A 48 -7.67 -5.92 -21.24
CA VAL A 48 -8.28 -6.91 -20.35
C VAL A 48 -7.67 -8.27 -20.67
N ARG A 49 -7.24 -8.99 -19.63
CA ARG A 49 -6.69 -10.35 -19.77
C ARG A 49 -7.49 -11.31 -18.94
N GLU A 50 -8.03 -12.35 -19.58
CA GLU A 50 -8.77 -13.42 -18.92
C GLU A 50 -7.87 -14.60 -18.52
N VAL A 51 -6.63 -14.61 -19.01
CA VAL A 51 -5.65 -15.67 -18.76
C VAL A 51 -4.30 -15.09 -18.30
N HIS A 52 -3.60 -15.85 -17.47
CA HIS A 52 -2.23 -15.54 -17.05
C HIS A 52 -1.28 -15.44 -18.27
N PRO A 53 -0.35 -14.47 -18.32
CA PRO A 53 -0.09 -13.46 -17.29
C PRO A 53 -1.09 -12.29 -17.34
N PHE A 54 -1.67 -11.96 -16.18
CA PHE A 54 -2.61 -10.85 -16.03
C PHE A 54 -1.89 -9.49 -16.04
N VAL A 55 -2.64 -8.39 -16.18
CA VAL A 55 -2.05 -7.05 -16.38
C VAL A 55 -1.28 -6.59 -15.13
N VAL A 56 -1.73 -6.93 -13.93
CA VAL A 56 -1.07 -6.53 -12.68
C VAL A 56 0.35 -7.08 -12.56
N TYR A 57 0.65 -8.21 -13.22
CA TYR A 57 2.01 -8.73 -13.28
C TYR A 57 2.96 -7.75 -13.96
N ASP A 58 2.56 -7.22 -15.12
CA ASP A 58 3.34 -6.23 -15.84
C ASP A 58 3.45 -4.93 -15.03
N GLU A 59 2.43 -4.57 -14.25
CA GLU A 59 2.47 -3.40 -13.36
C GLU A 59 3.48 -3.56 -12.22
N ILE A 60 3.57 -4.74 -11.59
CA ILE A 60 4.60 -5.05 -10.59
C ILE A 60 6.00 -4.94 -11.21
N LEU A 61 6.19 -5.48 -12.42
CA LEU A 61 7.50 -5.49 -13.08
C LEU A 61 8.02 -4.09 -13.45
N LYS A 62 7.11 -3.12 -13.65
CA LYS A 62 7.45 -1.73 -13.99
C LYS A 62 7.84 -0.88 -12.78
N GLU A 63 7.51 -1.31 -11.56
CA GLU A 63 7.69 -0.50 -10.35
C GLU A 63 9.11 0.07 -10.19
N PRO A 64 10.20 -0.68 -10.38
CA PRO A 64 11.54 -0.12 -10.18
C PRO A 64 11.88 1.01 -11.15
N THR A 65 11.41 0.93 -12.40
CA THR A 65 11.54 2.03 -13.37
C THR A 65 10.69 3.23 -12.95
N GLN A 66 9.47 3.00 -12.48
CA GLN A 66 8.60 4.07 -11.97
C GLN A 66 9.21 4.76 -10.74
N TRP A 67 9.90 4.01 -9.87
CA TRP A 67 10.61 4.57 -8.72
C TRP A 67 11.68 5.57 -9.18
N ALA A 68 12.50 5.22 -10.18
CA ALA A 68 13.50 6.12 -10.74
C ALA A 68 12.86 7.41 -11.29
N ASP A 69 11.76 7.28 -12.04
CA ASP A 69 11.04 8.42 -12.62
C ASP A 69 10.47 9.35 -11.53
N ILE A 70 9.85 8.79 -10.49
CA ILE A 70 9.30 9.57 -9.37
C ILE A 70 10.41 10.31 -8.63
N LEU A 71 11.52 9.64 -8.32
CA LEU A 71 12.67 10.24 -7.64
C LEU A 71 13.25 11.40 -8.45
N ALA A 72 13.31 11.28 -9.78
CA ALA A 72 13.82 12.30 -10.67
C ALA A 72 12.85 13.50 -10.82
N THR A 73 11.54 13.25 -10.85
CA THR A 73 10.55 14.27 -11.23
C THR A 73 9.89 14.98 -10.04
N LYS A 74 9.82 14.35 -8.86
CA LYS A 74 9.07 14.87 -7.71
C LYS A 74 9.89 15.61 -6.67
N ARG A 75 11.21 15.63 -6.82
CA ARG A 75 12.11 16.26 -5.85
C ARG A 75 11.80 17.73 -5.59
N LEU A 76 11.64 18.54 -6.65
CA LEU A 76 11.39 19.98 -6.52
C LEU A 76 10.06 20.29 -5.81
N GLU A 77 9.02 19.54 -6.14
CA GLU A 77 7.68 19.68 -5.55
C GLU A 77 7.69 19.33 -4.05
N VAL A 78 8.38 18.24 -3.70
CA VAL A 78 8.56 17.81 -2.29
C VAL A 78 9.44 18.79 -1.50
N ASP A 79 10.52 19.30 -2.08
CA ASP A 79 11.39 20.29 -1.43
C ASP A 79 10.65 21.62 -1.18
N ALA A 80 9.76 22.03 -2.09
CA ALA A 80 8.91 23.20 -1.90
C ALA A 80 7.93 23.01 -0.72
N LEU A 81 7.33 21.82 -0.60
CA LEU A 81 6.46 21.48 0.53
C LEU A 81 7.23 21.48 1.86
N ALA A 82 8.44 20.89 1.89
CA ALA A 82 9.30 20.89 3.07
C ALA A 82 9.68 22.31 3.52
N LYS A 83 9.98 23.17 2.55
CA LYS A 83 10.25 24.59 2.82
C LYS A 83 9.04 25.29 3.43
N GLU A 84 7.84 25.07 2.88
CA GLU A 84 6.61 25.66 3.44
C GLU A 84 6.33 25.17 4.87
N PHE A 85 6.57 23.89 5.16
CA PHE A 85 6.46 23.37 6.53
C PHE A 85 7.38 24.12 7.50
N THR A 86 8.60 24.40 7.06
CA THR A 86 9.59 25.15 7.85
C THR A 86 9.16 26.61 8.03
N GLU A 87 8.73 27.28 6.97
CA GLU A 87 8.31 28.70 6.99
C GLU A 87 7.07 28.94 7.86
N ARG A 88 6.13 27.98 7.85
CA ARG A 88 4.94 28.01 8.70
C ARG A 88 5.24 27.61 10.15
N GLY A 89 6.43 27.09 10.45
CA GLY A 89 6.78 26.57 11.75
C GLY A 89 5.90 25.39 12.16
N ILE A 90 5.62 24.47 11.21
CA ILE A 90 4.90 23.22 11.50
C ILE A 90 5.69 22.41 12.51
N GLN A 91 5.00 21.92 13.54
CA GLN A 91 5.57 21.12 14.63
C GLN A 91 4.89 19.75 14.75
N ARG A 92 3.70 19.59 14.16
CA ARG A 92 2.97 18.33 14.15
C ARG A 92 2.48 17.94 12.76
N VAL A 93 2.57 16.66 12.42
CA VAL A 93 2.01 16.10 11.18
C VAL A 93 1.10 14.92 11.51
N ILE A 94 -0.16 15.00 11.11
CA ILE A 94 -1.10 13.88 11.18
C ILE A 94 -1.18 13.25 9.79
N PHE A 95 -0.80 12.00 9.65
CA PHE A 95 -1.00 11.23 8.44
C PHE A 95 -2.35 10.52 8.47
N THR A 96 -3.07 10.52 7.34
CA THR A 96 -4.40 9.91 7.22
C THR A 96 -4.62 9.25 5.86
N GLY A 97 -5.51 8.26 5.83
CA GLY A 97 -5.94 7.54 4.63
C GLY A 97 -6.84 6.37 5.01
N CYS A 98 -7.30 5.60 4.00
CA CYS A 98 -8.08 4.37 4.18
C CYS A 98 -7.32 3.16 3.61
N GLY A 99 -7.45 1.97 4.22
CA GLY A 99 -6.84 0.73 3.73
C GLY A 99 -5.31 0.81 3.55
N SER A 100 -4.78 0.40 2.41
CA SER A 100 -3.33 0.55 2.09
C SER A 100 -2.82 1.99 2.26
N ALA A 101 -3.66 3.00 2.03
CA ALA A 101 -3.28 4.41 2.26
C ALA A 101 -3.07 4.70 3.75
N PHE A 102 -3.89 4.13 4.63
CA PHE A 102 -3.68 4.21 6.07
C PHE A 102 -2.40 3.47 6.49
N PHE A 103 -2.06 2.35 5.84
CA PHE A 103 -0.81 1.65 6.15
C PHE A 103 0.39 2.54 5.81
N THR A 104 0.37 3.26 4.68
CA THR A 104 1.40 4.27 4.38
C THR A 104 1.42 5.42 5.39
N ALA A 105 0.28 5.78 5.99
CA ALA A 105 0.25 6.75 7.09
C ALA A 105 0.96 6.22 8.35
N ILE A 106 0.76 4.95 8.70
CA ILE A 106 1.49 4.28 9.82
C ILE A 106 3.00 4.30 9.58
N HIS A 107 3.44 4.03 8.34
CA HIS A 107 4.85 4.12 7.96
C HIS A 107 5.39 5.55 8.10
N GLY A 108 4.70 6.53 7.50
CA GLY A 108 5.07 7.95 7.56
C GLY A 108 5.21 8.46 9.00
N ASN A 109 4.29 8.05 9.88
CA ASN A 109 4.35 8.35 11.31
C ASN A 109 5.67 7.90 11.95
N LEU A 110 6.14 6.67 11.68
CA LEU A 110 7.42 6.16 12.21
C LEU A 110 8.63 6.80 11.55
N LEU A 111 8.59 6.95 10.22
CA LEU A 111 9.67 7.56 9.44
C LEU A 111 9.97 8.98 9.91
N PHE A 112 8.94 9.83 10.01
CA PHE A 112 9.12 11.23 10.40
C PHE A 112 9.56 11.35 11.85
N ARG A 113 9.05 10.51 12.77
CA ARG A 113 9.53 10.44 14.17
C ARG A 113 11.01 10.16 14.28
N ARG A 114 11.58 9.38 13.36
CA ARG A 114 13.01 9.04 13.39
C ARG A 114 13.88 10.14 12.82
N PHE A 115 13.45 10.77 11.73
CA PHE A 115 14.34 11.61 10.92
C PHE A 115 14.06 13.12 11.03
N THR A 116 12.94 13.53 11.60
CA THR A 116 12.52 14.94 11.73
C THR A 116 12.28 15.31 13.21
N ASP A 117 12.20 16.60 13.53
CA ASP A 117 11.81 17.09 14.86
C ASP A 117 10.27 17.20 15.04
N LEU A 118 9.50 16.67 14.08
CA LEU A 118 8.04 16.79 14.06
C LEU A 118 7.41 15.72 14.98
N SER A 119 6.44 16.15 15.77
CA SER A 119 5.50 15.21 16.40
C SER A 119 4.59 14.64 15.32
N THR A 120 4.32 13.34 15.33
CA THR A 120 3.51 12.72 14.28
C THR A 120 2.48 11.77 14.82
N ASP A 121 1.39 11.60 14.08
CA ASP A 121 0.39 10.58 14.33
C ASP A 121 -0.05 9.95 13.00
N ALA A 122 -0.55 8.71 13.07
CA ALA A 122 -1.32 8.10 12.01
C ALA A 122 -2.73 7.86 12.55
N ILE A 123 -3.72 8.52 11.96
CA ILE A 123 -5.14 8.38 12.34
C ILE A 123 -5.88 7.97 11.06
N GLU A 124 -6.70 6.93 11.13
CA GLU A 124 -7.48 6.45 9.97
C GLU A 124 -8.49 7.54 9.59
N SER A 125 -8.79 7.71 8.30
CA SER A 125 -9.55 8.88 7.83
C SER A 125 -10.93 9.02 8.46
N TYR A 126 -11.67 7.93 8.65
CA TYR A 126 -12.95 7.96 9.33
C TYR A 126 -12.79 8.42 10.79
N GLU A 127 -11.80 7.85 11.48
CA GLU A 127 -11.47 8.24 12.86
C GLU A 127 -11.06 9.71 12.95
N LEU A 128 -10.29 10.21 11.99
CA LEU A 128 -9.86 11.60 11.97
C LEU A 128 -11.04 12.54 11.68
N ALA A 129 -11.92 12.19 10.74
CA ALA A 129 -13.10 12.99 10.41
C ALA A 129 -14.06 13.13 11.61
N HIS A 130 -14.27 12.05 12.37
CA HIS A 130 -15.27 12.03 13.44
C HIS A 130 -14.72 12.28 14.85
N TYR A 131 -13.45 11.96 15.09
CA TYR A 131 -12.80 12.07 16.40
C TYR A 131 -11.52 12.91 16.33
N PHE A 132 -11.57 13.98 15.52
CA PHE A 132 -10.42 14.84 15.26
C PHE A 132 -9.81 15.40 16.57
N PRO A 133 -8.51 15.14 16.84
CA PRO A 133 -7.89 15.50 18.11
C PRO A 133 -7.77 17.01 18.31
N HIS A 134 -7.64 17.44 19.57
CA HIS A 134 -7.25 18.83 19.85
C HIS A 134 -5.78 19.04 19.45
N VAL A 135 -5.53 20.04 18.61
CA VAL A 135 -4.20 20.37 18.08
C VAL A 135 -4.00 21.88 18.02
N ASP A 136 -2.74 22.31 18.02
CA ASP A 136 -2.39 23.67 17.62
C ASP A 136 -2.49 23.77 16.10
N ALA A 137 -3.62 24.31 15.61
CA ALA A 137 -3.93 24.35 14.18
C ALA A 137 -2.87 25.11 13.36
N ALA A 138 -2.30 26.19 13.90
CA ALA A 138 -1.32 27.00 13.20
C ALA A 138 0.01 26.27 12.98
N ARG A 139 0.29 25.23 13.77
CA ARG A 139 1.53 24.45 13.73
C ARG A 139 1.31 22.97 13.38
N THR A 140 0.12 22.63 12.89
CA THR A 140 -0.23 21.26 12.50
C THR A 140 -0.49 21.19 11.01
N ALA A 141 0.00 20.11 10.39
CA ALA A 141 -0.37 19.73 9.04
C ALA A 141 -1.05 18.36 9.04
N VAL A 142 -2.03 18.16 8.15
CA VAL A 142 -2.61 16.86 7.82
C VAL A 142 -2.12 16.46 6.44
N ILE A 143 -1.44 15.31 6.35
CA ILE A 143 -1.06 14.69 5.08
C ILE A 143 -2.04 13.56 4.78
N ALA A 144 -2.92 13.79 3.82
CA ALA A 144 -3.97 12.86 3.41
C ALA A 144 -3.55 12.05 2.18
N HIS A 145 -3.64 10.73 2.29
CA HIS A 145 -3.29 9.78 1.24
C HIS A 145 -4.54 9.21 0.58
N SER A 146 -4.69 9.38 -0.74
CA SER A 146 -5.70 8.63 -1.52
C SER A 146 -5.20 8.35 -2.93
N GLY A 147 -5.48 7.17 -3.46
CA GLY A 147 -4.94 6.73 -4.76
C GLY A 147 -5.85 7.10 -5.91
N THR A 148 -7.14 7.09 -5.63
CA THR A 148 -8.22 7.46 -6.53
C THR A 148 -8.59 8.93 -6.38
N GLY A 149 -8.23 9.53 -5.24
CA GLY A 149 -8.59 10.90 -4.87
C GLY A 149 -10.08 11.09 -4.59
N GLY A 150 -10.87 10.02 -4.57
CA GLY A 150 -12.32 10.02 -4.38
C GLY A 150 -12.79 9.53 -3.01
N SER A 151 -11.92 8.89 -2.20
CA SER A 151 -12.29 8.27 -0.93
C SER A 151 -13.02 9.25 0.01
N ILE A 152 -14.31 9.01 0.27
CA ILE A 152 -15.19 9.91 1.02
C ILE A 152 -14.61 10.24 2.39
N GLU A 153 -14.23 9.23 3.17
CA GLU A 153 -13.78 9.43 4.56
C GLU A 153 -12.51 10.30 4.60
N THR A 154 -11.64 10.16 3.58
CA THR A 154 -10.44 10.99 3.46
C THR A 154 -10.79 12.43 3.07
N LEU A 155 -11.78 12.62 2.20
CA LEU A 155 -12.30 13.94 1.85
C LEU A 155 -12.93 14.65 3.06
N GLU A 156 -13.70 13.91 3.86
CA GLU A 156 -14.30 14.40 5.10
C GLU A 156 -13.23 14.79 6.12
N ALA A 157 -12.19 13.97 6.30
CA ALA A 157 -11.06 14.30 7.16
C ALA A 157 -10.34 15.60 6.73
N ILE A 158 -10.14 15.80 5.42
CA ILE A 158 -9.57 17.04 4.86
C ILE A 158 -10.47 18.24 5.17
N ARG A 159 -11.79 18.12 4.99
CA ARG A 159 -12.75 19.19 5.26
C ARG A 159 -12.73 19.60 6.73
N VAL A 160 -12.77 18.63 7.64
CA VAL A 160 -12.71 18.89 9.09
C VAL A 160 -11.38 19.53 9.48
N ALA A 161 -10.25 19.10 8.90
CA ALA A 161 -8.96 19.73 9.12
C ALA A 161 -8.97 21.21 8.69
N LYS A 162 -9.54 21.51 7.51
CA LYS A 162 -9.65 22.89 6.99
C LYS A 162 -10.56 23.77 7.80
N GLU A 163 -11.71 23.27 8.24
CA GLU A 163 -12.62 24.00 9.15
C GLU A 163 -11.91 24.41 10.44
N ARG A 164 -10.92 23.61 10.87
CA ARG A 164 -10.05 23.88 12.02
C ARG A 164 -8.83 24.73 11.69
N ASN A 165 -8.68 25.21 10.45
CA ASN A 165 -7.51 25.97 9.95
C ASN A 165 -6.18 25.21 10.04
N VAL A 166 -6.23 23.88 9.97
CA VAL A 166 -5.04 23.01 9.89
C VAL A 166 -4.59 22.96 8.43
N LEU A 167 -3.27 23.05 8.18
CA LEU A 167 -2.74 22.92 6.82
C LEU A 167 -3.04 21.53 6.26
N THR A 168 -3.65 21.45 5.08
CA THR A 168 -3.98 20.18 4.43
C THR A 168 -3.12 19.93 3.20
N VAL A 169 -2.58 18.71 3.11
CA VAL A 169 -1.73 18.26 2.00
C VAL A 169 -2.27 16.95 1.45
N ALA A 170 -2.67 16.93 0.18
CA ALA A 170 -3.09 15.71 -0.51
C ALA A 170 -1.93 15.02 -1.23
N LEU A 171 -1.77 13.72 -1.04
CA LEU A 171 -0.91 12.86 -1.84
C LEU A 171 -1.78 11.96 -2.74
N SER A 172 -1.93 12.35 -4.01
CA SER A 172 -2.86 11.70 -4.95
C SER A 172 -2.19 11.05 -6.16
N ASN A 173 -2.72 9.90 -6.58
CA ASN A 173 -2.38 9.25 -7.86
C ASN A 173 -3.36 9.59 -9.00
N THR A 174 -4.16 10.63 -8.80
CA THR A 174 -5.10 11.16 -9.80
C THR A 174 -4.90 12.66 -9.89
N ASP A 175 -4.82 13.19 -11.10
CA ASP A 175 -4.54 14.59 -11.42
C ASP A 175 -5.74 15.53 -11.26
N VAL A 176 -6.96 14.99 -11.38
CA VAL A 176 -8.21 15.72 -11.13
C VAL A 176 -9.06 14.91 -10.16
N SER A 177 -9.19 15.39 -8.91
CA SER A 177 -9.98 14.70 -7.90
C SER A 177 -10.49 15.62 -6.77
N PRO A 178 -11.58 15.26 -6.08
CA PRO A 178 -12.13 16.04 -4.97
C PRO A 178 -11.11 16.40 -3.89
N ILE A 179 -10.24 15.47 -3.50
CA ILE A 179 -9.25 15.75 -2.43
C ILE A 179 -8.22 16.80 -2.84
N LEU A 180 -7.91 16.93 -4.13
CA LEU A 180 -6.96 17.92 -4.63
C LEU A 180 -7.57 19.32 -4.59
N SER A 181 -8.83 19.45 -5.02
CA SER A 181 -9.55 20.71 -4.99
C SER A 181 -9.79 21.20 -3.56
N GLU A 182 -10.01 20.27 -2.63
CA GLU A 182 -10.24 20.60 -1.23
C GLU A 182 -8.95 20.83 -0.45
N SER A 183 -7.79 20.30 -0.82
CA SER A 183 -6.57 20.49 -0.01
C SER A 183 -5.87 21.84 -0.28
N ASP A 184 -5.16 22.38 0.72
CA ASP A 184 -4.36 23.61 0.55
C ASP A 184 -3.15 23.38 -0.36
N ARG A 185 -2.56 22.19 -0.26
CA ARG A 185 -1.44 21.73 -1.08
C ARG A 185 -1.67 20.32 -1.57
N SER A 186 -0.94 19.95 -2.61
CA SER A 186 -0.96 18.58 -3.10
C SER A 186 0.36 18.20 -3.74
N VAL A 187 0.66 16.89 -3.71
CA VAL A 187 1.64 16.26 -4.58
C VAL A 187 0.93 15.20 -5.40
N VAL A 188 0.91 15.39 -6.72
CA VAL A 188 0.26 14.47 -7.67
C VAL A 188 1.30 13.55 -8.30
N TYR A 189 1.19 12.23 -8.12
CA TYR A 189 2.10 11.24 -8.69
C TYR A 189 1.35 10.24 -9.55
N LEU A 190 1.53 10.29 -10.88
CA LEU A 190 0.79 9.41 -11.78
C LEU A 190 1.61 8.14 -12.06
N THR A 191 1.25 7.04 -11.41
CA THR A 191 1.82 5.71 -11.66
C THR A 191 1.34 5.09 -12.97
N ARG A 192 0.20 5.56 -13.50
CA ARG A 192 -0.50 4.96 -14.65
C ARG A 192 -0.80 3.47 -14.46
N GLN A 193 -1.10 3.04 -13.22
CA GLN A 193 -1.55 1.68 -13.00
C GLN A 193 -2.95 1.47 -13.58
N HIS A 194 -3.09 0.51 -14.50
CA HIS A 194 -4.29 0.32 -15.31
C HIS A 194 -5.20 -0.84 -14.87
N CYS A 195 -4.93 -1.51 -13.77
CA CYS A 195 -5.77 -2.60 -13.28
C CYS A 195 -5.54 -2.85 -11.78
N GLY A 196 -6.39 -3.67 -11.17
CA GLY A 196 -6.06 -4.36 -9.93
C GLY A 196 -5.95 -3.52 -8.65
N PRO A 197 -5.53 -4.19 -7.56
CA PRO A 197 -5.25 -3.55 -6.27
C PRO A 197 -4.19 -2.46 -6.39
N CYS A 198 -4.10 -1.53 -5.43
CA CYS A 198 -3.01 -0.57 -5.42
C CYS A 198 -1.67 -1.29 -5.21
N ILE A 199 -0.82 -1.29 -6.25
CA ILE A 199 0.50 -1.92 -6.29
C ILE A 199 1.56 -0.80 -6.32
N SER A 200 1.80 -0.19 -7.48
CA SER A 200 2.80 0.87 -7.67
C SER A 200 2.46 2.17 -6.94
N VAL A 201 1.17 2.41 -6.71
CA VAL A 201 0.66 3.53 -5.91
C VAL A 201 1.25 3.51 -4.50
N ILE A 202 1.47 2.33 -3.92
CA ILE A 202 1.90 2.19 -2.53
C ILE A 202 3.40 2.47 -2.40
N SER A 203 4.23 1.80 -3.20
CA SER A 203 5.67 2.04 -3.19
C SER A 203 6.01 3.50 -3.53
N THR A 204 5.27 4.12 -4.46
CA THR A 204 5.45 5.53 -4.80
C THR A 204 5.13 6.48 -3.64
N ARG A 205 4.09 6.22 -2.83
CA ARG A 205 3.82 7.02 -1.62
C ARG A 205 4.95 6.93 -0.62
N LEU A 206 5.48 5.73 -0.38
CA LEU A 206 6.59 5.53 0.53
C LEU A 206 7.84 6.30 0.06
N LEU A 207 8.12 6.31 -1.25
CA LEU A 207 9.21 7.11 -1.83
C LEU A 207 9.00 8.61 -1.58
N LEU A 208 7.78 9.13 -1.82
CA LEU A 208 7.47 10.54 -1.60
C LEU A 208 7.56 10.94 -0.13
N GLN A 209 7.07 10.10 0.78
CA GLN A 209 7.22 10.31 2.22
C GLN A 209 8.70 10.31 2.63
N THR A 210 9.49 9.38 2.09
CA THR A 210 10.93 9.29 2.37
C THR A 210 11.70 10.50 1.82
N LEU A 211 11.36 10.97 0.62
CA LEU A 211 11.90 12.21 0.07
C LEU A 211 11.55 13.41 0.96
N LEU A 212 10.30 13.52 1.41
CA LEU A 212 9.87 14.62 2.28
C LEU A 212 10.58 14.58 3.63
N ALA A 213 10.73 13.39 4.22
CA ALA A 213 11.50 13.20 5.45
C ALA A 213 12.97 13.57 5.27
N ALA A 214 13.59 13.25 4.12
CA ALA A 214 14.97 13.65 3.82
C ALA A 214 15.12 15.18 3.72
N SER A 215 14.14 15.86 3.15
CA SER A 215 14.12 17.32 3.02
C SER A 215 13.86 18.04 4.35
N LEU A 216 13.17 17.37 5.28
CA LEU A 216 12.91 17.84 6.66
C LEU A 216 13.89 17.29 7.70
N ALA A 217 14.93 16.57 7.27
CA ALA A 217 15.81 15.85 8.18
C ALA A 217 16.59 16.80 9.10
N THR A 218 16.67 16.46 10.38
CA THR A 218 17.32 17.29 11.41
C THR A 218 18.84 17.32 11.29
N SER A 219 19.42 16.26 10.73
CA SER A 219 20.85 16.12 10.54
C SER A 219 21.23 15.88 9.07
N ALA A 220 22.36 16.46 8.66
CA ALA A 220 22.90 16.22 7.33
C ALA A 220 23.31 14.75 7.11
N ALA A 221 23.58 14.01 8.18
CA ALA A 221 23.89 12.58 8.11
C ALA A 221 22.64 11.76 7.78
N ASP A 222 21.53 12.00 8.47
CA ASP A 222 20.24 11.37 8.21
C ASP A 222 19.72 11.70 6.80
N ARG A 223 19.82 12.97 6.39
CA ARG A 223 19.48 13.37 5.01
C ARG A 223 20.27 12.57 3.97
N ARG A 224 21.60 12.53 4.11
CA ARG A 224 22.48 11.77 3.19
C ARG A 224 22.22 10.26 3.27
N GLN A 225 21.80 9.74 4.41
CA GLN A 225 21.40 8.34 4.52
C GLN A 225 20.16 8.08 3.66
N LEU A 226 19.07 8.80 3.88
CA LEU A 226 17.82 8.61 3.14
C LEU A 226 18.02 8.84 1.63
N GLU A 227 18.76 9.88 1.22
CA GLU A 227 19.03 10.16 -0.19
C GLU A 227 19.83 9.03 -0.86
N ARG A 228 20.80 8.42 -0.16
CA ARG A 228 21.55 7.26 -0.69
C ARG A 228 20.68 6.02 -0.79
N GLU A 229 19.89 5.72 0.23
CA GLU A 229 18.99 4.57 0.25
C GLU A 229 17.92 4.68 -0.85
N LEU A 230 17.37 5.87 -1.08
CA LEU A 230 16.44 6.12 -2.19
C LEU A 230 17.08 5.89 -3.56
N ALA A 231 18.34 6.31 -3.74
CA ALA A 231 19.04 6.20 -5.01
C ALA A 231 19.31 4.74 -5.43
N VAL A 232 19.44 3.81 -4.48
CA VAL A 232 19.72 2.39 -4.78
C VAL A 232 18.46 1.55 -5.01
N LEU A 233 17.27 2.04 -4.62
CA LEU A 233 16.01 1.30 -4.72
C LEU A 233 15.66 0.83 -6.14
N PRO A 234 15.77 1.64 -7.20
CA PRO A 234 15.43 1.19 -8.55
C PRO A 234 16.25 -0.03 -9.00
N GLU A 235 17.57 0.01 -8.81
CA GLU A 235 18.43 -1.12 -9.19
C GLU A 235 18.16 -2.33 -8.30
N ALA A 236 18.02 -2.14 -6.98
CA ALA A 236 17.67 -3.22 -6.06
C ALA A 236 16.34 -3.89 -6.43
N GLY A 237 15.35 -3.12 -6.88
CA GLY A 237 14.08 -3.63 -7.39
C GLY A 237 14.24 -4.47 -8.65
N HIS A 238 15.00 -4.01 -9.64
CA HIS A 238 15.29 -4.77 -10.86
C HIS A 238 16.00 -6.09 -10.56
N VAL A 239 17.03 -6.06 -9.71
CA VAL A 239 17.75 -7.26 -9.26
C VAL A 239 16.80 -8.23 -8.55
N PHE A 240 15.98 -7.73 -7.62
CA PHE A 240 15.01 -8.54 -6.90
C PHE A 240 14.04 -9.25 -7.85
N LEU A 241 13.42 -8.50 -8.77
CA LEU A 241 12.45 -9.07 -9.72
C LEU A 241 13.09 -10.14 -10.61
N GLY A 242 14.33 -9.91 -11.08
CA GLY A 242 15.04 -10.88 -11.89
C GLY A 242 15.37 -12.18 -11.15
N GLU A 243 15.75 -12.09 -9.86
CA GLU A 243 16.13 -13.25 -9.06
C GLU A 243 14.92 -14.01 -8.48
N PHE A 244 13.94 -13.29 -7.93
CA PHE A 244 12.93 -13.88 -7.06
C PHE A 244 11.62 -14.20 -7.76
N THR A 245 11.29 -13.60 -8.91
CA THR A 245 10.00 -13.87 -9.57
C THR A 245 9.76 -15.37 -9.83
N PRO A 246 10.70 -16.13 -10.43
CA PRO A 246 10.50 -17.58 -10.62
C PRO A 246 10.45 -18.38 -9.31
N ARG A 247 11.18 -17.93 -8.28
CA ARG A 247 11.21 -18.59 -6.97
C ARG A 247 9.89 -18.40 -6.21
N ILE A 248 9.29 -17.22 -6.33
CA ILE A 248 8.01 -16.90 -5.70
C ILE A 248 6.89 -17.68 -6.40
N GLU A 249 6.94 -17.81 -7.73
CA GLU A 249 6.02 -18.65 -8.49
C GLU A 249 6.10 -20.13 -8.04
N ASP A 250 7.30 -20.69 -7.96
CA ASP A 250 7.51 -22.05 -7.44
C ASP A 250 6.97 -22.20 -6.01
N PHE A 251 7.27 -21.26 -5.13
CA PHE A 251 6.80 -21.27 -3.75
C PHE A 251 5.26 -21.21 -3.66
N ALA A 252 4.61 -20.37 -4.46
CA ALA A 252 3.15 -20.30 -4.52
C ALA A 252 2.54 -21.64 -4.99
N ASN A 253 3.15 -22.30 -5.97
CA ASN A 253 2.72 -23.64 -6.41
C ASN A 253 2.88 -24.70 -5.32
N ARG A 254 3.99 -24.68 -4.57
CA ARG A 254 4.24 -25.61 -3.44
C ARG A 254 3.36 -25.35 -2.22
N THR A 255 2.77 -24.16 -2.10
CA THR A 255 1.93 -23.75 -0.96
C THR A 255 0.46 -23.61 -1.32
N VAL A 256 0.01 -24.24 -2.42
CA VAL A 256 -1.38 -24.17 -2.90
C VAL A 256 -2.42 -24.57 -1.84
N ASP A 257 -2.08 -25.51 -0.96
CA ASP A 257 -2.96 -26.04 0.10
C ASP A 257 -3.12 -25.12 1.33
N VAL A 258 -2.34 -24.03 1.42
CA VAL A 258 -2.44 -23.06 2.52
C VAL A 258 -3.74 -22.26 2.40
N ASP A 259 -4.60 -22.24 3.41
CA ASP A 259 -5.88 -21.51 3.36
C ASP A 259 -5.83 -20.09 3.95
N SER A 260 -4.77 -19.79 4.69
CA SER A 260 -4.60 -18.51 5.38
C SER A 260 -3.14 -18.13 5.60
N VAL A 261 -2.88 -16.83 5.71
CA VAL A 261 -1.53 -16.28 5.88
C VAL A 261 -1.43 -15.39 7.12
N PHE A 262 -0.39 -15.59 7.92
CA PHE A 262 0.00 -14.71 9.01
C PHE A 262 1.30 -14.00 8.65
N VAL A 263 1.25 -12.69 8.45
CA VAL A 263 2.45 -11.89 8.13
C VAL A 263 2.89 -11.13 9.37
N VAL A 264 4.16 -11.28 9.74
CA VAL A 264 4.70 -10.80 11.02
C VAL A 264 5.79 -9.78 10.78
N GLY A 265 5.62 -8.59 11.34
CA GLY A 265 6.59 -7.49 11.25
C GLY A 265 6.36 -6.43 12.32
N SER A 266 7.43 -5.83 12.83
CA SER A 266 7.37 -4.78 13.87
C SER A 266 8.07 -3.51 13.42
N GLY A 267 7.78 -2.39 14.11
CA GLY A 267 8.33 -1.08 13.73
C GLY A 267 7.93 -0.71 12.30
N PRO A 268 8.86 -0.20 11.47
CA PRO A 268 8.58 0.09 10.06
C PRO A 268 8.06 -1.13 9.27
N ASN A 269 8.49 -2.35 9.63
CA ASN A 269 8.02 -3.57 8.97
C ASN A 269 6.58 -3.94 9.33
N TYR A 270 5.95 -3.30 10.33
CA TYR A 270 4.53 -3.52 10.57
C TYR A 270 3.67 -2.98 9.42
N PHE A 271 4.12 -1.92 8.73
CA PHE A 271 3.52 -1.53 7.46
C PHE A 271 3.63 -2.67 6.44
N SER A 272 4.84 -3.22 6.24
CA SER A 272 5.06 -4.29 5.28
C SER A 272 4.24 -5.54 5.59
N ALA A 273 4.06 -5.87 6.87
CA ALA A 273 3.21 -6.97 7.29
C ALA A 273 1.72 -6.71 6.95
N ARG A 274 1.21 -5.51 7.24
CA ARG A 274 -0.17 -5.12 6.93
C ARG A 274 -0.44 -5.07 5.43
N GLU A 275 0.45 -4.41 4.68
CA GLU A 275 0.32 -4.29 3.24
C GLU A 275 0.50 -5.64 2.55
N GLY A 276 1.49 -6.42 2.96
CA GLY A 276 1.73 -7.75 2.40
C GLY A 276 0.56 -8.70 2.62
N THR A 277 -0.02 -8.68 3.83
CA THR A 277 -1.26 -9.41 4.12
C THR A 277 -2.36 -8.98 3.15
N LEU A 278 -2.62 -7.67 3.04
CA LEU A 278 -3.70 -7.15 2.22
C LEU A 278 -3.51 -7.46 0.72
N LYS A 279 -2.29 -7.39 0.18
CA LYS A 279 -2.02 -7.79 -1.22
C LYS A 279 -2.32 -9.26 -1.47
N ILE A 280 -1.95 -10.13 -0.54
CA ILE A 280 -2.27 -11.56 -0.63
C ILE A 280 -3.79 -11.76 -0.58
N GLU A 281 -4.50 -11.09 0.33
CA GLU A 281 -5.97 -11.17 0.42
C GLU A 281 -6.64 -10.69 -0.87
N GLU A 282 -6.27 -9.51 -1.35
CA GLU A 282 -6.83 -8.86 -2.53
C GLU A 282 -6.63 -9.65 -3.83
N GLN A 283 -5.45 -10.28 -3.98
CA GLN A 283 -5.07 -10.97 -5.22
C GLN A 283 -5.42 -12.47 -5.21
N SER A 284 -5.46 -13.12 -4.03
CA SER A 284 -5.66 -14.57 -3.90
C SER A 284 -6.95 -14.99 -3.21
N LEU A 285 -7.66 -14.06 -2.56
CA LEU A 285 -8.84 -14.31 -1.72
C LEU A 285 -8.58 -15.24 -0.52
N MET A 286 -7.30 -15.42 -0.17
CA MET A 286 -6.88 -16.06 1.06
C MET A 286 -7.18 -15.15 2.24
N VAL A 287 -7.54 -15.69 3.40
CA VAL A 287 -7.71 -14.88 4.62
C VAL A 287 -6.35 -14.61 5.24
N GLY A 288 -6.09 -13.35 5.56
CA GLY A 288 -4.83 -12.91 6.10
C GLY A 288 -4.95 -12.27 7.48
N LYS A 289 -3.86 -12.31 8.25
CA LYS A 289 -3.71 -11.42 9.41
C LYS A 289 -2.28 -10.97 9.59
N ALA A 290 -2.10 -9.66 9.75
CA ALA A 290 -0.82 -9.10 10.13
C ALA A 290 -0.66 -9.07 11.65
N TYR A 291 0.51 -9.44 12.14
CA TYR A 291 0.88 -9.38 13.54
C TYR A 291 2.13 -8.54 13.75
N ARG A 292 2.19 -7.80 14.86
CA ARG A 292 3.50 -7.41 15.41
C ARG A 292 4.17 -8.63 16.00
N THR A 293 5.49 -8.64 15.99
CA THR A 293 6.30 -9.77 16.46
C THR A 293 5.96 -10.17 17.90
N GLY A 294 5.69 -9.19 18.78
CA GLY A 294 5.24 -9.47 20.14
C GLY A 294 3.84 -10.11 20.18
N ASP A 295 2.88 -9.47 19.50
CA ASP A 295 1.47 -9.88 19.49
C ASP A 295 1.29 -11.30 18.90
N PHE A 296 2.14 -11.71 17.95
CA PHE A 296 2.12 -13.08 17.42
C PHE A 296 2.21 -14.15 18.52
N HIS A 297 3.10 -13.95 19.50
CA HIS A 297 3.26 -14.91 20.59
C HIS A 297 2.07 -14.95 21.54
N HIS A 298 1.30 -13.87 21.61
CA HIS A 298 0.14 -13.78 22.49
C HIS A 298 -1.16 -14.26 21.81
N ASP A 299 -1.27 -14.05 20.49
CA ASP A 299 -2.55 -14.15 19.79
C ASP A 299 -2.58 -15.20 18.68
N ALA A 300 -1.43 -15.60 18.12
CA ALA A 300 -1.36 -16.42 16.91
C ALA A 300 -0.98 -17.89 17.17
N LEU A 301 -0.32 -18.20 18.29
CA LEU A 301 0.23 -19.55 18.55
C LEU A 301 -0.84 -20.65 18.52
N SER A 302 -2.04 -20.38 19.05
CA SER A 302 -3.16 -21.33 19.05
C SER A 302 -3.78 -21.55 17.67
N LEU A 303 -3.45 -20.70 16.70
CA LEU A 303 -3.93 -20.76 15.33
C LEU A 303 -2.91 -21.45 14.41
N LEU A 304 -1.75 -21.87 14.87
CA LEU A 304 -0.77 -22.54 14.01
C LEU A 304 -1.30 -23.88 13.51
N SER A 305 -1.15 -24.15 12.21
CA SER A 305 -1.46 -25.45 11.60
C SER A 305 -0.82 -25.62 10.23
N PRO A 306 -0.77 -26.85 9.67
CA PRO A 306 -0.19 -27.10 8.34
C PRO A 306 -0.78 -26.30 7.19
N THR A 307 -2.03 -25.82 7.30
CA THR A 307 -2.68 -25.00 6.28
C THR A 307 -2.51 -23.49 6.47
N ARG A 308 -1.70 -23.03 7.44
CA ARG A 308 -1.48 -21.59 7.69
C ARG A 308 -0.03 -21.20 7.45
N LEU A 309 0.21 -20.36 6.45
CA LEU A 309 1.56 -19.85 6.16
C LEU A 309 1.93 -18.76 7.15
N VAL A 310 3.07 -18.89 7.82
CA VAL A 310 3.66 -17.83 8.63
C VAL A 310 4.80 -17.18 7.85
N VAL A 311 4.62 -15.89 7.54
CA VAL A 311 5.62 -15.07 6.87
C VAL A 311 6.22 -14.09 7.87
N ALA A 312 7.54 -14.06 8.04
CA ALA A 312 8.19 -13.17 8.97
C ALA A 312 9.17 -12.22 8.27
N ILE A 313 9.10 -10.93 8.60
CA ILE A 313 9.89 -9.87 7.99
C ILE A 313 10.91 -9.35 8.99
N ALA A 314 12.19 -9.32 8.62
CA ALA A 314 13.22 -8.74 9.47
C ALA A 314 14.34 -8.05 8.69
N ALA A 315 14.92 -7.05 9.33
CA ALA A 315 16.24 -6.53 8.99
C ALA A 315 17.33 -7.42 9.59
N ASP A 316 18.53 -7.34 9.05
CA ASP A 316 19.70 -7.93 9.68
C ASP A 316 19.91 -7.50 11.14
N GLY A 317 20.43 -8.43 11.95
CA GLY A 317 20.91 -8.13 13.31
C GLY A 317 19.89 -8.40 14.41
N VAL A 318 19.84 -7.54 15.44
CA VAL A 318 19.23 -7.83 16.75
C VAL A 318 17.71 -8.04 16.68
N ALA A 319 17.03 -7.41 15.72
CA ALA A 319 15.60 -7.62 15.44
C ALA A 319 15.27 -9.08 15.07
N ASN A 320 16.28 -9.87 14.66
CA ASN A 320 16.10 -11.28 14.31
C ASN A 320 15.74 -12.16 15.48
N LYS A 321 16.17 -11.92 16.73
CA LYS A 321 15.98 -12.94 17.78
C LYS A 321 14.51 -13.30 18.03
N ARG A 322 13.65 -12.28 18.15
CA ARG A 322 12.20 -12.51 18.33
C ARG A 322 11.52 -12.99 17.04
N VAL A 323 12.00 -12.56 15.87
CA VAL A 323 11.51 -13.09 14.58
C VAL A 323 11.89 -14.57 14.41
N VAL A 324 13.07 -14.97 14.87
CA VAL A 324 13.51 -16.36 14.92
C VAL A 324 12.61 -17.16 15.87
N ASP A 325 12.22 -16.60 17.01
CA ASP A 325 11.26 -17.26 17.91
C ASP A 325 9.88 -17.43 17.23
N VAL A 326 9.42 -16.46 16.44
CA VAL A 326 8.20 -16.57 15.62
C VAL A 326 8.31 -17.74 14.65
N LEU A 327 9.40 -17.79 13.86
CA LEU A 327 9.62 -18.84 12.87
C LEU A 327 9.73 -20.23 13.51
N ARG A 328 10.47 -20.34 14.63
CA ARG A 328 10.59 -21.59 15.38
C ARG A 328 9.25 -22.05 15.94
N ALA A 329 8.49 -21.16 16.57
CA ALA A 329 7.18 -21.49 17.10
C ALA A 329 6.21 -21.93 15.99
N ALA A 330 6.23 -21.26 14.83
CA ALA A 330 5.44 -21.65 13.66
C ALA A 330 5.78 -23.06 13.19
N LYS A 331 7.07 -23.41 13.09
CA LYS A 331 7.52 -24.76 12.70
C LYS A 331 7.12 -25.83 13.71
N GLU A 332 7.26 -25.57 15.01
CA GLU A 332 6.76 -26.48 16.06
C GLU A 332 5.24 -26.66 15.98
N GLY A 333 4.51 -25.60 15.61
CA GLY A 333 3.07 -25.63 15.29
C GLY A 333 2.74 -26.18 13.90
N LEU A 334 3.71 -26.79 13.20
CA LEU A 334 3.59 -27.39 11.88
C LEU A 334 3.17 -26.44 10.75
N SER A 335 3.23 -25.13 10.98
CA SER A 335 2.90 -24.13 9.95
C SER A 335 4.07 -23.98 8.98
N PRO A 336 3.84 -23.97 7.65
CA PRO A 336 4.90 -23.62 6.70
C PRO A 336 5.40 -22.20 6.97
N THR A 337 6.70 -21.99 6.76
CA THR A 337 7.37 -20.73 7.11
C THR A 337 8.13 -20.10 5.96
N LEU A 338 7.94 -18.79 5.80
CA LEU A 338 8.69 -17.94 4.87
C LEU A 338 9.36 -16.79 5.64
N ALA A 339 10.66 -16.61 5.43
CA ALA A 339 11.37 -15.43 5.90
C ALA A 339 11.63 -14.46 4.76
N VAL A 340 11.27 -13.19 4.95
CA VAL A 340 11.70 -12.08 4.10
C VAL A 340 12.75 -11.29 4.89
N GLU A 341 14.02 -11.44 4.52
CA GLU A 341 15.14 -10.77 5.18
C GLU A 341 15.77 -9.72 4.26
N TYR A 342 16.21 -8.60 4.83
CA TYR A 342 16.93 -7.57 4.09
C TYR A 342 18.19 -7.10 4.83
N GLY A 343 19.24 -6.85 4.05
CA GLY A 343 20.54 -6.39 4.54
C GLY A 343 21.74 -7.20 4.02
N ALA A 344 22.91 -6.91 4.58
CA ALA A 344 24.23 -7.41 4.19
C ALA A 344 24.62 -8.80 4.71
N VAL A 345 24.09 -9.27 5.85
CA VAL A 345 24.54 -10.46 6.59
C VAL A 345 23.52 -11.61 6.54
N GLY A 346 22.22 -11.32 6.67
CA GLY A 346 21.14 -12.31 6.79
C GLY A 346 21.20 -13.13 8.08
N GLY A 347 20.39 -14.19 8.15
CA GLY A 347 20.46 -15.15 9.26
C GLY A 347 19.18 -15.93 9.55
N LEU A 348 18.10 -15.72 8.78
CA LEU A 348 16.83 -16.40 9.00
C LEU A 348 16.70 -17.74 8.28
N ALA A 349 17.52 -18.01 7.27
CA ALA A 349 17.46 -19.25 6.47
C ALA A 349 17.46 -20.55 7.30
N PRO A 350 18.25 -20.71 8.38
CA PRO A 350 18.20 -21.92 9.21
C PRO A 350 16.89 -22.12 10.00
N HIS A 351 15.99 -21.13 10.00
CA HIS A 351 14.80 -21.07 10.84
C HIS A 351 13.50 -21.06 10.04
N ALA A 352 13.55 -20.91 8.71
CA ALA A 352 12.39 -20.92 7.83
C ALA A 352 12.47 -22.05 6.80
N ASP A 353 11.35 -22.39 6.16
CA ASP A 353 11.31 -23.39 5.07
C ASP A 353 11.68 -22.76 3.72
N GLU A 354 11.37 -21.47 3.55
CA GLU A 354 11.81 -20.65 2.42
C GLU A 354 12.39 -19.32 2.95
N THR A 355 13.37 -18.75 2.25
CA THR A 355 13.90 -17.42 2.59
C THR A 355 14.16 -16.59 1.34
N TRP A 356 13.58 -15.40 1.34
CA TRP A 356 13.81 -14.38 0.32
C TRP A 356 14.68 -13.27 0.90
N ARG A 357 15.90 -13.18 0.39
CA ARG A 357 16.90 -12.24 0.87
C ARG A 357 17.04 -11.08 -0.09
N LEU A 358 16.55 -9.92 0.34
CA LEU A 358 16.65 -8.65 -0.38
C LEU A 358 18.03 -8.04 -0.12
N ARG A 359 18.93 -8.20 -1.09
CA ARG A 359 20.32 -7.72 -0.98
C ARG A 359 20.42 -6.26 -1.40
N ALA A 360 20.11 -5.36 -0.47
CA ALA A 360 20.29 -3.92 -0.66
C ALA A 360 20.75 -3.25 0.65
N GLU A 361 21.58 -2.22 0.53
CA GLU A 361 22.02 -1.39 1.66
C GLU A 361 20.90 -0.42 2.07
N LEU A 362 19.82 -0.97 2.62
CA LEU A 362 18.64 -0.22 3.04
C LEU A 362 18.47 -0.28 4.56
N GLY A 363 18.17 0.85 5.17
CA GLY A 363 17.73 0.94 6.55
C GLY A 363 16.29 0.48 6.70
N GLU A 364 15.88 0.14 7.93
CA GLU A 364 14.54 -0.39 8.23
C GLU A 364 13.39 0.53 7.78
N TYR A 365 13.63 1.84 7.67
CA TYR A 365 12.61 2.80 7.30
C TYR A 365 12.41 2.93 5.78
N VAL A 366 13.41 2.55 4.97
CA VAL A 366 13.34 2.61 3.50
C VAL A 366 13.12 1.23 2.88
N ALA A 367 13.63 0.18 3.52
CA ALA A 367 13.42 -1.22 3.12
C ALA A 367 11.95 -1.59 2.80
N PRO A 368 10.93 -1.06 3.51
CA PRO A 368 9.53 -1.28 3.17
C PRO A 368 9.15 -1.04 1.72
N VAL A 369 9.82 -0.13 0.99
CA VAL A 369 9.58 0.09 -0.45
C VAL A 369 9.94 -1.16 -1.26
N LEU A 370 11.09 -1.77 -0.98
CA LEU A 370 11.54 -2.97 -1.69
C LEU A 370 10.75 -4.21 -1.24
N VAL A 371 10.34 -4.25 0.03
CA VAL A 371 9.59 -5.37 0.63
C VAL A 371 8.14 -5.45 0.10
N THR A 372 7.60 -4.43 -0.59
CA THR A 372 6.29 -4.60 -1.24
C THR A 372 6.32 -5.61 -2.38
N LEU A 373 7.40 -5.63 -3.18
CA LEU A 373 7.55 -6.51 -4.34
C LEU A 373 7.33 -8.01 -4.04
N PRO A 374 7.97 -8.62 -3.02
CA PRO A 374 7.73 -10.03 -2.71
C PRO A 374 6.27 -10.34 -2.38
N PHE A 375 5.55 -9.45 -1.70
CA PHE A 375 4.16 -9.71 -1.34
C PHE A 375 3.18 -9.51 -2.49
N GLN A 376 3.45 -8.53 -3.35
CA GLN A 376 2.67 -8.32 -4.57
C GLN A 376 2.80 -9.52 -5.52
N LEU A 377 4.03 -10.05 -5.69
CA LEU A 377 4.28 -11.27 -6.47
C LEU A 377 3.69 -12.51 -5.79
N LEU A 378 3.84 -12.65 -4.47
CA LEU A 378 3.28 -13.79 -3.75
C LEU A 378 1.75 -13.83 -3.85
N GLY A 379 1.09 -12.70 -3.60
CA GLY A 379 -0.36 -12.56 -3.76
C GLY A 379 -0.80 -12.86 -5.19
N TYR A 380 -0.06 -12.34 -6.19
CA TYR A 380 -0.30 -12.61 -7.60
C TYR A 380 -0.25 -14.11 -7.93
N PHE A 381 0.86 -14.78 -7.63
CA PHE A 381 1.05 -16.19 -7.99
C PHE A 381 0.14 -17.11 -7.18
N MET A 382 -0.15 -16.79 -5.91
CA MET A 382 -1.16 -17.50 -5.12
C MET A 382 -2.56 -17.36 -5.72
N GLY A 383 -2.91 -16.19 -6.26
CA GLY A 383 -4.16 -16.01 -7.00
C GLY A 383 -4.19 -16.86 -8.28
N VAL A 384 -3.11 -16.83 -9.07
CA VAL A 384 -2.99 -17.58 -10.33
C VAL A 384 -3.14 -19.09 -10.10
N VAL A 385 -2.39 -19.68 -9.16
CA VAL A 385 -2.46 -21.13 -8.89
C VAL A 385 -3.84 -21.57 -8.39
N ARG A 386 -4.61 -20.64 -7.82
CA ARG A 386 -5.99 -20.84 -7.36
C ARG A 386 -7.05 -20.59 -8.45
N GLY A 387 -6.62 -20.33 -9.69
CA GLY A 387 -7.53 -20.02 -10.79
C GLY A 387 -8.27 -18.69 -10.61
N ARG A 388 -7.68 -17.72 -9.91
CA ARG A 388 -8.22 -16.37 -9.74
C ARG A 388 -7.57 -15.40 -10.72
N ASN A 389 -8.31 -14.34 -11.07
CA ASN A 389 -7.77 -13.20 -11.82
C ASN A 389 -7.38 -12.07 -10.85
N PRO A 390 -6.08 -11.86 -10.57
CA PRO A 390 -5.59 -10.83 -9.64
C PRO A 390 -5.86 -9.39 -10.08
N ASP A 391 -6.25 -9.14 -11.34
CA ASP A 391 -6.55 -7.78 -11.83
C ASP A 391 -7.89 -7.23 -11.32
N THR A 392 -8.75 -8.09 -10.77
CA THR A 392 -10.18 -7.80 -10.67
C THR A 392 -10.68 -7.58 -9.26
N LEU A 393 -9.89 -7.87 -8.22
CA LEU A 393 -10.34 -7.84 -6.82
C LEU A 393 -11.66 -8.62 -6.62
N ALA A 394 -11.78 -9.75 -7.32
CA ALA A 394 -12.96 -10.61 -7.40
C ALA A 394 -14.24 -9.96 -7.95
N THR A 395 -14.16 -8.76 -8.56
CA THR A 395 -15.31 -8.09 -9.20
C THR A 395 -15.63 -8.60 -10.61
N ASP A 396 -14.90 -9.62 -11.07
CA ASP A 396 -15.33 -10.53 -12.13
C ASP A 396 -16.54 -11.38 -11.70
N HIS A 397 -16.79 -11.52 -10.39
CA HIS A 397 -18.04 -12.07 -9.84
C HIS A 397 -19.06 -10.95 -9.61
N ILE A 398 -20.22 -11.05 -10.25
CA ILE A 398 -21.22 -9.99 -10.21
C ILE A 398 -21.71 -9.65 -8.79
N SER A 399 -21.78 -10.64 -7.88
CA SER A 399 -22.14 -10.39 -6.48
C SER A 399 -21.15 -9.48 -5.77
N ASN A 400 -19.86 -9.61 -6.06
CA ASN A 400 -18.80 -8.81 -5.45
C ASN A 400 -18.75 -7.42 -6.06
N ALA A 401 -18.90 -7.31 -7.39
CA ALA A 401 -19.08 -6.01 -8.03
C ALA A 401 -20.33 -5.30 -7.48
N ARG A 402 -21.41 -6.04 -7.21
CA ARG A 402 -22.61 -5.49 -6.60
C ARG A 402 -22.37 -4.99 -5.19
N ALA A 403 -21.67 -5.77 -4.36
CA ALA A 403 -21.26 -5.33 -3.03
C ALA A 403 -20.41 -4.04 -3.10
N TRP A 404 -19.45 -3.99 -4.02
CA TRP A 404 -18.58 -2.83 -4.21
C TRP A 404 -19.36 -1.58 -4.61
N LEU A 405 -20.21 -1.65 -5.65
CA LEU A 405 -21.00 -0.49 -6.11
C LEU A 405 -22.11 -0.09 -5.13
N THR A 406 -22.52 -0.98 -4.23
CA THR A 406 -23.43 -0.64 -3.13
C THR A 406 -22.71 0.16 -2.05
N ALA A 407 -21.49 -0.28 -1.66
CA ALA A 407 -20.67 0.45 -0.70
C ALA A 407 -20.12 1.76 -1.27
N PHE A 408 -19.81 1.75 -2.56
CA PHE A 408 -19.27 2.88 -3.30
C PHE A 408 -20.14 3.16 -4.54
N PRO A 409 -21.28 3.87 -4.37
CA PRO A 409 -22.10 4.31 -5.49
C PRO A 409 -21.24 5.04 -6.51
N LEU A 410 -21.64 4.97 -7.78
CA LEU A 410 -20.86 5.41 -8.94
C LEU A 410 -20.02 6.66 -8.62
N GLY A 411 -18.72 6.46 -8.38
CA GLY A 411 -17.79 7.54 -8.17
C GLY A 411 -17.51 8.03 -6.75
N THR A 412 -17.87 7.29 -5.70
CA THR A 412 -17.46 7.64 -4.33
C THR A 412 -16.12 7.03 -3.89
N HIS A 413 -15.49 6.23 -4.76
CA HIS A 413 -14.16 5.65 -4.52
C HIS A 413 -13.33 5.56 -5.80
#